data_AF-A0A8D2DUQ1-F1
#
_entry.id   AF-A0A8D2DUQ1-F1
#
_cell.length_a   1.000
_cell.length_b   1.000
_cell.length_c   1.000
_cell.angle_alpha   90.00
_cell.angle_beta   90.00
_cell.angle_gamma   90.00
#
_symmetry.space_group_name_H-M   'P 1'
#
loop_
_entity.id
_entity.type
_entity.pdbx_description
1 polymer ?
#
loop_
_entity_poly.entity_id
_entity_poly.type
_entity_poly.pdbx_seq_one_letter_code
_entity_poly.pdbx_strand_id
1 'polypeptide(L)'
;MAGPGTAAAAVLPAVLLALLTPWADRGGAAAPTAPNGTLEAELEHRWESLLARSLARLPVASQPKEAAVQSGAGDYLLGIKRLRRLYCNVGIGFHLQVLPDGRIGGVHADTSDSLLELSPVERGIVSIFGVASRFFVAMSSKGKLYGSPFFADECKFKETLLPNNYNAYESHEHPGLFIALSKNGRAKKGNRVSPTMKVTHFLPRL
;
A
#
# COMPACT_ATOMS: atom_id res chain seq x y z
N MET A 1 48.65 -31.35 -33.38
CA MET A 1 48.70 -30.11 -34.19
C MET A 1 47.67 -29.14 -33.65
N ALA A 2 48.06 -27.87 -33.52
CA ALA A 2 47.44 -26.83 -32.71
C ALA A 2 46.35 -26.01 -33.44
N GLY A 3 45.30 -25.64 -32.68
CA GLY A 3 44.24 -24.59 -32.79
C GLY A 3 43.80 -23.93 -34.11
N PRO A 4 42.91 -22.90 -34.07
CA PRO A 4 42.05 -22.37 -32.97
C PRO A 4 40.53 -22.48 -33.32
N GLY A 5 39.50 -22.26 -32.50
CA GLY A 5 39.30 -21.41 -31.32
C GLY A 5 38.57 -20.10 -31.68
N THR A 6 37.23 -20.05 -31.62
CA THR A 6 36.39 -18.82 -31.56
C THR A 6 35.07 -19.17 -30.83
N ALA A 7 34.90 -18.91 -29.54
CA ALA A 7 34.63 -17.64 -28.84
C ALA A 7 33.20 -17.10 -29.09
N ALA A 8 32.32 -17.40 -28.13
CA ALA A 8 31.04 -16.73 -27.93
C ALA A 8 31.26 -15.25 -27.57
N ALA A 9 30.55 -14.34 -28.24
CA ALA A 9 30.55 -12.92 -27.92
C ALA A 9 29.16 -12.49 -27.46
N ALA A 10 29.07 -12.20 -26.16
CA ALA A 10 27.98 -11.50 -25.52
C ALA A 10 27.89 -10.06 -26.06
N VAL A 11 26.67 -9.58 -26.30
CA VAL A 11 26.40 -8.20 -26.70
C VAL A 11 25.56 -7.52 -25.63
N LEU A 12 26.19 -6.63 -24.87
CA LEU A 12 25.60 -5.52 -24.10
C LEU A 12 26.66 -4.39 -24.04
N PRO A 13 26.31 -3.15 -23.67
CA PRO A 13 25.55 -2.15 -24.42
C PRO A 13 26.42 -0.88 -24.68
N ALA A 14 26.33 -0.28 -25.87
CA ALA A 14 27.13 0.91 -26.20
C ALA A 14 26.42 2.21 -25.75
N VAL A 15 26.90 2.75 -24.63
CA VAL A 15 26.69 4.14 -24.18
C VAL A 15 27.39 5.09 -25.17
N LEU A 16 26.69 6.13 -25.62
CA LEU A 16 27.25 7.19 -26.47
C LEU A 16 27.16 8.54 -25.74
N LEU A 17 28.27 8.95 -25.12
CA LEU A 17 28.53 10.32 -24.66
C LEU A 17 28.99 11.17 -25.85
N ALA A 18 28.33 12.31 -26.09
CA ALA A 18 28.77 13.30 -27.07
C ALA A 18 29.15 14.63 -26.40
N LEU A 19 30.47 14.83 -26.32
CA LEU A 19 31.27 16.05 -26.55
C LEU A 19 30.99 17.35 -25.75
N LEU A 20 32.00 17.71 -24.94
CA LEU A 20 32.31 19.06 -24.47
C LEU A 20 33.34 19.73 -25.40
N THR A 21 33.10 20.98 -25.81
CA THR A 21 34.13 22.04 -25.83
C THR A 21 33.50 23.42 -25.59
N PRO A 22 34.24 24.39 -25.02
CA PRO A 22 33.68 25.59 -24.40
C PRO A 22 33.81 26.85 -25.28
N TRP A 23 32.87 27.78 -25.14
CA TRP A 23 33.09 29.18 -25.52
C TRP A 23 32.73 30.10 -24.35
N ALA A 24 33.70 30.94 -23.98
CA ALA A 24 33.51 32.09 -23.12
C ALA A 24 33.52 33.34 -24.02
N ASP A 25 32.48 34.17 -23.97
CA ASP A 25 32.59 35.55 -23.48
C ASP A 25 31.24 36.28 -23.39
N ARG A 26 31.12 37.08 -22.32
CA ARG A 26 30.27 38.26 -22.03
C ARG A 26 28.87 38.45 -22.63
N GLY A 27 27.90 38.60 -21.73
CA GLY A 27 26.70 39.42 -21.95
C GLY A 27 25.56 39.01 -21.03
N GLY A 28 25.24 39.82 -20.03
CA GLY A 28 24.29 39.47 -18.98
C GLY A 28 22.84 39.28 -19.46
N ALA A 29 22.29 38.11 -19.16
CA ALA A 29 20.88 37.86 -18.84
C ALA A 29 20.83 36.53 -18.10
N ALA A 30 20.21 36.51 -16.91
CA ALA A 30 20.10 35.30 -16.10
C ALA A 30 19.35 34.20 -16.87
N ALA A 31 20.03 33.11 -17.19
CA ALA A 31 19.41 31.91 -17.75
C ALA A 31 18.57 31.21 -16.66
N PRO A 32 17.36 30.73 -16.95
CA PRO A 32 16.64 29.89 -16.02
C PRO A 32 17.34 28.53 -15.96
N THR A 33 17.99 28.24 -14.85
CA THR A 33 18.48 26.89 -14.53
C THR A 33 17.27 26.00 -14.26
N ALA A 34 16.77 25.35 -15.32
CA ALA A 34 15.84 24.25 -15.19
C ALA A 34 16.56 23.07 -14.51
N PRO A 35 15.94 22.36 -13.55
CA PRO A 35 16.56 21.21 -12.92
C PRO A 35 16.58 20.04 -13.92
N ASN A 36 17.77 19.52 -14.22
CA ASN A 36 18.02 18.37 -15.10
C ASN A 36 17.18 17.10 -14.77
N GLY A 37 16.56 17.03 -13.58
CA GLY A 37 15.74 15.88 -13.18
C GLY A 37 14.31 15.83 -13.75
N THR A 38 13.83 16.89 -14.40
CA THR A 38 12.45 16.94 -14.94
C THR A 38 12.36 16.36 -16.35
N LEU A 39 13.32 16.67 -17.20
CA LEU A 39 13.36 16.23 -18.60
C LEU A 39 13.65 14.74 -18.74
N GLU A 40 14.55 14.20 -17.90
CA GLU A 40 14.82 12.76 -17.86
C GLU A 40 13.60 11.99 -17.34
N ALA A 41 12.93 12.49 -16.31
CA ALA A 41 11.70 11.88 -15.80
C ALA A 41 10.56 11.90 -16.83
N GLU A 42 10.42 12.99 -17.60
CA GLU A 42 9.46 13.05 -18.70
C GLU A 42 9.82 12.12 -19.85
N LEU A 43 11.12 11.99 -20.18
CA LEU A 43 11.61 11.05 -21.19
C LEU A 43 11.35 9.60 -20.78
N GLU A 44 11.63 9.26 -19.52
CA GLU A 44 11.35 7.93 -18.96
C GLU A 44 9.85 7.64 -18.97
N HIS A 45 9.01 8.56 -18.51
CA HIS A 45 7.56 8.37 -18.56
C HIS A 45 7.01 8.23 -19.98
N ARG A 46 7.56 9.00 -20.93
CA ARG A 46 7.19 8.86 -22.35
C ARG A 46 7.67 7.52 -22.91
N TRP A 47 8.84 7.06 -22.50
CA TRP A 47 9.40 5.77 -22.91
C TRP A 47 8.58 4.59 -22.36
N GLU A 48 8.26 4.60 -21.06
CA GLU A 48 7.36 3.64 -20.40
C GLU A 48 5.99 3.58 -21.08
N SER A 49 5.45 4.75 -21.45
CA SER A 49 4.15 4.85 -22.14
C SER A 49 4.18 4.22 -23.53
N LEU A 50 5.28 4.39 -24.27
CA LEU A 50 5.45 3.81 -25.60
C LEU A 50 5.69 2.30 -25.53
N LEU A 51 6.45 1.83 -24.54
CA LEU A 51 6.65 0.42 -24.25
C LEU A 51 5.34 -0.28 -23.84
N ALA A 52 4.54 0.32 -22.96
CA ALA A 52 3.26 -0.24 -22.56
C ALA A 52 2.29 -0.40 -23.75
N ARG A 53 2.25 0.61 -24.63
CA ARG A 53 1.40 0.58 -25.83
C ARG A 53 1.87 -0.40 -26.90
N SER A 54 3.18 -0.67 -26.98
CA SER A 54 3.71 -1.67 -27.91
C SER A 54 3.48 -3.09 -27.39
N LEU A 55 3.70 -3.32 -26.10
CA LEU A 55 3.45 -4.62 -25.45
C LEU A 55 1.96 -5.00 -25.50
N ALA A 56 1.05 -4.05 -25.31
CA ALA A 56 -0.40 -4.28 -25.40
C ALA A 56 -0.89 -4.76 -26.78
N ARG A 57 -0.07 -4.65 -27.84
CA ARG A 57 -0.39 -5.10 -29.21
C ARG A 57 0.11 -6.50 -29.52
N LEU A 58 0.89 -7.13 -28.63
CA LEU A 58 1.36 -8.49 -28.80
C LEU A 58 0.28 -9.50 -28.39
N PRO A 59 0.21 -10.68 -29.04
CA PRO A 59 -0.60 -11.80 -28.57
C PRO A 59 -0.27 -12.14 -27.11
N VAL A 60 -1.29 -12.45 -26.30
CA VAL A 60 -1.17 -12.69 -24.84
C VAL A 60 -0.11 -13.74 -24.50
N ALA A 61 0.07 -14.76 -25.33
CA ALA A 61 1.08 -15.81 -25.13
C ALA A 61 2.54 -15.34 -25.32
N SER A 62 2.74 -14.18 -25.93
CA SER A 62 4.06 -13.60 -26.26
C SER A 62 4.39 -12.32 -25.47
N GLN A 63 3.50 -11.89 -24.57
CA GLN A 63 3.81 -10.79 -23.65
C GLN A 63 4.77 -11.27 -22.55
N PRO A 64 5.79 -10.47 -22.17
CA PRO A 64 6.64 -10.79 -21.01
C PRO A 64 5.77 -10.93 -19.76
N LYS A 65 6.03 -11.96 -18.93
CA LYS A 65 5.28 -12.18 -17.68
C LYS A 65 5.31 -10.98 -16.71
N GLU A 66 6.23 -10.04 -16.90
CA GLU A 66 6.34 -8.80 -16.13
C GLU A 66 5.37 -7.69 -16.58
N ALA A 67 4.82 -7.75 -17.80
CA ALA A 67 3.83 -6.77 -18.28
C ALA A 67 2.40 -7.01 -17.71
N ALA A 68 2.18 -8.15 -17.07
CA ALA A 68 0.94 -8.47 -16.36
C ALA A 68 0.90 -7.93 -14.91
N VAL A 69 1.92 -7.17 -14.47
CA VAL A 69 2.06 -6.69 -13.09
C VAL A 69 1.55 -5.24 -12.90
N GLN A 70 0.71 -4.74 -13.80
CA GLN A 70 0.00 -3.46 -13.62
C GLN A 70 -1.51 -3.65 -13.45
N SER A 71 -1.87 -4.48 -12.48
CA SER A 71 -3.10 -4.28 -11.73
C SER A 71 -2.90 -5.00 -10.41
N GLY A 72 -2.66 -4.27 -9.31
CA GLY A 72 -2.64 -4.80 -7.94
C GLY A 72 -4.02 -5.34 -7.48
N ALA A 73 -4.80 -5.86 -8.41
CA ALA A 73 -6.16 -6.34 -8.28
C ALA A 73 -6.31 -7.87 -8.44
N GLY A 74 -5.19 -8.59 -8.64
CA GLY A 74 -5.20 -9.97 -9.14
C GLY A 74 -5.27 -11.09 -8.10
N ASP A 75 -4.82 -10.90 -6.86
CA ASP A 75 -4.57 -12.03 -5.94
C ASP A 75 -5.29 -11.98 -4.58
N TYR A 76 -6.24 -11.08 -4.36
CA TYR A 76 -6.96 -10.98 -3.06
C TYR A 76 -8.29 -11.76 -3.00
N LEU A 77 -8.48 -12.78 -3.84
CA LEU A 77 -9.68 -13.61 -3.80
C LEU A 77 -9.37 -15.10 -3.65
N LEU A 78 -9.59 -15.61 -2.44
CA LEU A 78 -10.37 -16.84 -2.26
C LEU A 78 -11.45 -16.68 -1.17
N GLY A 79 -11.93 -15.46 -0.91
CA GLY A 79 -13.02 -15.26 0.05
C GLY A 79 -13.82 -13.97 -0.19
N ILE A 80 -15.02 -13.94 0.40
CA ILE A 80 -16.01 -12.88 0.17
C ILE A 80 -15.55 -11.58 0.85
N LYS A 81 -15.39 -10.53 0.05
CA LYS A 81 -15.15 -9.17 0.53
C LYS A 81 -16.37 -8.65 1.27
N ARG A 82 -16.17 -8.08 2.46
CA ARG A 82 -17.24 -7.59 3.33
C ARG A 82 -17.12 -6.08 3.51
N LEU A 83 -18.03 -5.32 2.92
CA LEU A 83 -18.17 -3.90 3.22
C LEU A 83 -18.87 -3.74 4.57
N ARG A 84 -18.18 -3.21 5.58
CA ARG A 84 -18.67 -3.07 6.95
C ARG A 84 -18.12 -1.82 7.60
N ARG A 85 -18.77 -1.39 8.67
CA ARG A 85 -18.24 -0.46 9.68
C ARG A 85 -17.84 -1.26 10.90
N LEU A 86 -16.69 -0.96 11.50
CA LEU A 86 -16.24 -1.63 12.72
C LEU A 86 -16.60 -0.79 13.93
N TYR A 87 -17.71 -1.12 14.59
CA TYR A 87 -18.23 -0.39 15.75
C TYR A 87 -17.62 -0.87 17.06
N CYS A 88 -16.97 0.04 17.79
CA CYS A 88 -16.46 -0.20 19.13
C CYS A 88 -17.38 0.45 20.18
N ASN A 89 -17.92 -0.37 21.08
CA ASN A 89 -18.82 0.09 22.15
C ASN A 89 -18.05 0.64 23.36
N VAL A 90 -17.37 1.77 23.16
CA VAL A 90 -16.66 2.50 24.22
C VAL A 90 -17.01 3.98 24.22
N GLY A 91 -17.13 4.57 25.41
CA GLY A 91 -17.59 5.96 25.53
C GLY A 91 -19.01 6.12 24.98
N ILE A 92 -19.17 6.98 23.98
CA ILE A 92 -20.43 7.15 23.23
C ILE A 92 -20.61 6.15 22.08
N GLY A 93 -19.64 5.26 21.87
CA GLY A 93 -19.59 4.35 20.73
C GLY A 93 -18.95 5.01 19.50
N PHE A 94 -18.05 4.28 18.84
CA PHE A 94 -17.30 4.80 17.69
C PHE A 94 -17.10 3.75 16.62
N HIS A 95 -17.27 4.13 15.36
CA HIS A 95 -16.82 3.35 14.20
C HIS A 95 -15.35 3.68 13.92
N LEU A 96 -14.55 2.64 13.68
CA LEU A 96 -13.19 2.82 13.17
C LEU A 96 -13.26 3.58 11.82
N GLN A 97 -12.44 4.62 11.68
CA GLN A 97 -12.30 5.38 10.46
C GLN A 97 -10.84 5.49 10.03
N VAL A 98 -10.65 5.59 8.72
CA VAL A 98 -9.35 5.84 8.09
C VAL A 98 -9.46 7.12 7.29
N LEU A 99 -8.82 8.18 7.78
CA LEU A 99 -8.89 9.51 7.18
C LEU A 99 -8.05 9.61 5.88
N PRO A 100 -8.35 10.58 5.00
CA PRO A 100 -7.59 10.80 3.75
C PRO A 100 -6.10 11.11 3.94
N ASP A 101 -5.69 11.52 5.13
CA ASP A 101 -4.27 11.75 5.49
C ASP A 101 -3.59 10.51 6.11
N GLY A 102 -4.27 9.36 6.10
CA GLY A 102 -3.79 8.10 6.67
C GLY A 102 -3.89 8.03 8.19
N ARG A 103 -4.47 9.01 8.87
CA ARG A 103 -4.72 8.89 10.32
C ARG A 103 -5.88 7.95 10.61
N ILE A 104 -5.70 7.12 11.63
CA ILE A 104 -6.73 6.20 12.11
C ILE A 104 -7.33 6.72 13.41
N GLY A 105 -8.65 6.66 13.51
CA GLY A 105 -9.39 7.07 14.69
C GLY A 105 -10.77 6.46 14.72
N GLY A 106 -11.64 7.04 15.55
CA GLY A 106 -13.02 6.64 15.73
C GLY A 106 -13.96 7.83 15.56
N VAL A 107 -15.11 7.58 14.93
CA VAL A 107 -16.18 8.56 14.74
C VAL A 107 -17.52 7.98 15.18
N HIS A 108 -18.35 8.78 15.83
CA HIS A 108 -19.66 8.31 16.29
C HIS A 108 -20.64 8.15 15.13
N ALA A 109 -20.68 9.15 14.24
CA ALA A 109 -21.55 9.17 13.06
C ALA A 109 -21.09 8.19 11.97
N ASP A 110 -22.03 7.78 11.12
CA ASP A 110 -21.75 6.98 9.94
C ASP A 110 -21.24 7.91 8.82
N THR A 111 -19.92 7.92 8.62
CA THR A 111 -19.24 8.72 7.58
C THR A 111 -18.77 7.84 6.43
N SER A 112 -18.31 8.46 5.34
CA SER A 112 -17.63 7.75 4.24
C SER A 112 -16.31 7.11 4.69
N ASP A 113 -15.59 7.78 5.59
CA ASP A 113 -14.27 7.36 6.07
C ASP A 113 -14.33 6.17 7.04
N SER A 114 -15.51 5.86 7.57
CA SER A 114 -15.76 4.69 8.43
C SER A 114 -16.23 3.45 7.66
N LEU A 115 -16.46 3.56 6.34
CA LEU A 115 -16.78 2.42 5.50
C LEU A 115 -15.50 1.67 5.12
N LEU A 116 -15.43 0.41 5.55
CA LEU A 116 -14.25 -0.44 5.40
C LEU A 116 -14.58 -1.67 4.55
N GLU A 117 -13.67 -2.02 3.65
CA GLU A 117 -13.64 -3.31 2.97
C GLU A 117 -12.78 -4.28 3.79
N LEU A 118 -13.40 -5.32 4.34
CA LEU A 118 -12.71 -6.43 4.99
C LEU A 118 -12.54 -7.55 3.97
N SER A 119 -11.29 -7.79 3.59
CA SER A 119 -10.92 -8.81 2.62
C SER A 119 -10.11 -9.92 3.31
N PRO A 120 -10.50 -11.20 3.16
CA PRO A 120 -9.72 -12.30 3.72
C PRO A 120 -8.41 -12.45 2.95
N VAL A 121 -7.31 -12.54 3.69
CA VAL A 121 -5.97 -12.80 3.15
C VAL A 121 -5.66 -14.29 3.27
N GLU A 122 -5.90 -14.84 4.46
CA GLU A 122 -5.71 -16.25 4.80
C GLU A 122 -6.82 -16.68 5.79
N ARG A 123 -6.84 -17.95 6.20
CA ARG A 123 -7.85 -18.44 7.15
C ARG A 123 -7.78 -17.68 8.48
N GLY A 124 -8.82 -16.88 8.75
CA GLY A 124 -8.92 -16.07 9.96
C GLY A 124 -8.04 -14.82 9.96
N ILE A 125 -7.36 -14.51 8.86
CA ILE A 125 -6.54 -13.31 8.69
C ILE A 125 -7.20 -12.42 7.63
N VAL A 126 -7.37 -11.14 7.96
CA VAL A 126 -8.04 -10.16 7.14
C VAL A 126 -7.16 -8.95 6.92
N SER A 127 -7.32 -8.32 5.76
CA SER A 127 -6.92 -6.93 5.53
C SER A 127 -8.14 -6.03 5.71
N ILE A 128 -7.93 -4.83 6.24
CA ILE A 128 -8.99 -3.84 6.44
C ILE A 128 -8.63 -2.61 5.60
N PHE A 129 -9.46 -2.29 4.61
CA PHE A 129 -9.19 -1.21 3.66
C PHE A 129 -10.23 -0.09 3.77
N GLY A 130 -9.77 1.15 3.94
CA GLY A 130 -10.63 2.33 3.94
C GLY A 130 -11.10 2.67 2.53
N VAL A 131 -12.40 2.51 2.26
CA VAL A 131 -12.94 2.65 0.90
C VAL A 131 -12.78 4.08 0.38
N ALA A 132 -13.07 5.08 1.22
CA ALA A 132 -13.00 6.48 0.83
C ALA A 132 -11.56 7.00 0.75
N SER A 133 -10.73 6.67 1.76
CA SER A 133 -9.36 7.18 1.87
C SER A 133 -8.34 6.40 1.04
N ARG A 134 -8.67 5.19 0.59
CA ARG A 134 -7.79 4.29 -0.17
C ARG A 134 -6.53 3.86 0.58
N PHE A 135 -6.59 3.82 1.91
CA PHE A 135 -5.52 3.32 2.77
C PHE A 135 -5.91 1.98 3.40
N PHE A 136 -4.97 1.07 3.49
CA PHE A 136 -5.06 -0.10 4.37
C PHE A 136 -4.84 0.34 5.82
N VAL A 137 -5.61 -0.22 6.74
CA VAL A 137 -5.25 -0.18 8.15
C VAL A 137 -3.98 -0.99 8.32
N ALA A 138 -2.98 -0.41 8.98
CA ALA A 138 -1.72 -1.05 9.29
C ALA A 138 -1.31 -0.78 10.75
N MET A 139 -0.45 -1.65 11.29
CA MET A 139 0.06 -1.50 12.64
C MET A 139 1.57 -1.71 12.70
N SER A 140 2.27 -0.68 13.14
CA SER A 140 3.72 -0.77 13.35
C SER A 140 4.07 -1.70 14.51
N SER A 141 5.31 -2.19 14.56
CA SER A 141 5.90 -2.92 15.70
C SER A 141 5.76 -2.24 17.07
N LYS A 142 5.60 -0.91 17.12
CA LYS A 142 5.35 -0.14 18.36
C LYS A 142 3.88 -0.09 18.76
N GLY A 143 3.00 -0.78 18.03
CA GLY A 143 1.55 -0.82 18.22
C GLY A 143 0.83 0.45 17.77
N LYS A 144 1.46 1.35 17.02
CA LYS A 144 0.78 2.53 16.44
C LYS A 144 -0.01 2.11 15.20
N LEU A 145 -1.30 2.44 15.17
CA LEU A 145 -2.14 2.33 13.98
C LEU A 145 -1.87 3.48 13.01
N TYR A 146 -1.82 3.16 11.72
CA TYR A 146 -1.66 4.12 10.64
C TYR A 146 -2.27 3.58 9.34
N GLY A 147 -2.58 4.48 8.41
CA GLY A 147 -3.02 4.14 7.06
C GLY A 147 -1.82 3.92 6.15
N SER A 148 -1.72 2.74 5.52
CA SER A 148 -0.70 2.43 4.51
C SER A 148 -1.30 2.49 3.10
N PRO A 149 -0.69 3.23 2.15
CA PRO A 149 -1.19 3.26 0.77
C PRO A 149 -0.88 1.95 0.02
N PHE A 150 0.05 1.16 0.54
CA PHE A 150 0.47 -0.12 -0.03
C PHE A 150 0.14 -1.26 0.93
N PHE A 151 -0.28 -2.39 0.38
CA PHE A 151 -0.48 -3.61 1.15
C PHE A 151 0.87 -4.20 1.55
N ALA A 152 1.03 -4.51 2.84
CA ALA A 152 2.24 -5.08 3.43
C ALA A 152 1.86 -6.01 4.61
N ASP A 153 2.84 -6.71 5.20
CA ASP A 153 2.57 -7.63 6.31
C ASP A 153 1.96 -6.94 7.56
N GLU A 154 2.31 -5.68 7.81
CA GLU A 154 1.71 -4.86 8.86
C GLU A 154 0.21 -4.57 8.65
N CYS A 155 -0.35 -4.86 7.46
CA CYS A 155 -1.77 -4.71 7.12
C CYS A 155 -2.62 -5.97 7.39
N LYS A 156 -1.99 -7.06 7.85
CA LYS A 156 -2.65 -8.34 8.11
C LYS A 156 -3.07 -8.43 9.58
N PHE A 157 -4.34 -8.72 9.81
CA PHE A 157 -4.89 -8.88 11.16
C PHE A 157 -5.61 -10.20 11.34
N LYS A 158 -5.33 -10.90 12.43
CA LYS A 158 -6.09 -12.07 12.85
C LYS A 158 -7.43 -11.63 13.44
N GLU A 159 -8.52 -11.98 12.78
CA GLU A 159 -9.90 -11.74 13.22
C GLU A 159 -10.34 -12.87 14.15
N THR A 160 -10.62 -12.57 15.41
CA THR A 160 -11.07 -13.54 16.41
C THR A 160 -12.43 -13.16 16.98
N LEU A 161 -13.41 -14.05 16.88
CA LEU A 161 -14.70 -13.91 17.55
C LEU A 161 -14.53 -14.11 19.07
N LEU A 162 -15.01 -13.15 19.84
CA LEU A 162 -14.93 -13.15 21.29
C LEU A 162 -16.23 -13.71 21.91
N PRO A 163 -16.21 -14.13 23.20
CA PRO A 163 -17.39 -14.68 23.89
C PRO A 163 -18.61 -13.74 23.97
N ASN A 164 -18.41 -12.44 23.77
CA ASN A 164 -19.47 -11.43 23.77
C ASN A 164 -20.02 -11.11 22.37
N ASN A 165 -19.69 -11.91 21.35
CA ASN A 165 -20.09 -11.73 19.95
C ASN A 165 -19.51 -10.48 19.26
N TYR A 166 -18.44 -9.90 19.81
CA TYR A 166 -17.61 -8.91 19.12
C TYR A 166 -16.37 -9.60 18.54
N ASN A 167 -15.71 -8.96 17.59
CA ASN A 167 -14.41 -9.41 17.08
C ASN A 167 -13.28 -8.60 17.72
N ALA A 168 -12.14 -9.25 17.93
CA ALA A 168 -10.85 -8.59 18.14
C ALA A 168 -9.98 -8.77 16.89
N TYR A 169 -9.16 -7.76 16.60
CA TYR A 169 -8.22 -7.76 15.49
C TYR A 169 -6.81 -7.62 16.04
N GLU A 170 -6.05 -8.70 15.97
CA GLU A 170 -4.65 -8.78 16.42
C GLU A 170 -3.72 -8.63 15.21
N SER A 171 -2.62 -7.89 15.33
CA SER A 171 -1.61 -7.83 14.27
C SER A 171 -1.05 -9.23 14.03
N HIS A 172 -1.05 -9.65 12.76
CA HIS A 172 -0.46 -10.92 12.36
C HIS A 172 1.06 -10.92 12.48
N GLU A 173 1.69 -9.83 12.01
CA GLU A 173 3.14 -9.64 12.04
C GLU A 173 3.68 -9.40 13.45
N HIS A 174 2.87 -8.79 14.33
CA HIS A 174 3.25 -8.46 15.70
C HIS A 174 2.22 -9.00 16.70
N PRO A 175 2.26 -10.31 17.01
CA PRO A 175 1.34 -10.93 17.95
C PRO A 175 1.31 -10.23 19.32
N GLY A 176 0.13 -10.18 19.94
CA GLY A 176 -0.14 -9.47 21.18
C GLY A 176 -0.48 -7.98 21.00
N LEU A 177 -0.41 -7.43 19.79
CA LEU A 177 -0.83 -6.06 19.50
C LEU A 177 -2.23 -6.03 18.87
N PHE A 178 -3.14 -5.25 19.45
CA PHE A 178 -4.55 -5.22 19.02
C PHE A 178 -4.98 -3.85 18.50
N ILE A 179 -5.86 -3.85 17.50
CA ILE A 179 -6.60 -2.64 17.10
C ILE A 179 -7.44 -2.21 18.31
N ALA A 180 -7.43 -0.91 18.63
CA ALA A 180 -8.20 -0.39 19.75
C ALA A 180 -8.57 1.09 19.61
N LEU A 181 -9.74 1.45 20.13
CA LEU A 181 -10.19 2.83 20.28
C LEU A 181 -10.35 3.18 21.75
N SER A 182 -9.94 4.38 22.16
CA SER A 182 -10.18 4.90 23.49
C SER A 182 -11.62 5.40 23.64
N LYS A 183 -12.03 5.66 24.88
CA LYS A 183 -13.36 6.20 25.22
C LYS A 183 -13.67 7.57 24.57
N ASN A 184 -12.67 8.27 24.05
CA ASN A 184 -12.80 9.53 23.32
C ASN A 184 -12.60 9.37 21.80
N GLY A 185 -12.66 8.14 21.27
CA GLY A 185 -12.58 7.86 19.84
C GLY A 185 -11.18 7.95 19.24
N ARG A 186 -10.10 8.08 20.03
CA ARG A 186 -8.74 8.07 19.50
C ARG A 186 -8.21 6.65 19.35
N ALA A 187 -7.36 6.40 18.34
CA ALA A 187 -6.64 5.15 18.25
C ALA A 187 -5.70 4.97 19.47
N LYS A 188 -5.78 3.82 20.14
CA LYS A 188 -4.85 3.44 21.21
C LYS A 188 -3.68 2.66 20.63
N LYS A 189 -2.54 2.70 21.33
CA LYS A 189 -1.40 1.84 21.01
C LYS A 189 -1.74 0.38 21.34
N GLY A 190 -1.51 -0.52 20.38
CA GLY A 190 -1.79 -1.94 20.49
C GLY A 190 -1.05 -2.65 21.62
N ASN A 191 0.14 -2.16 22.00
CA ASN A 191 0.92 -2.73 23.10
C ASN A 191 0.43 -2.34 24.51
N ARG A 192 -0.66 -1.55 24.61
CA ARG A 192 -1.27 -1.12 25.87
C ARG A 192 -2.69 -1.65 26.05
N VAL A 193 -3.06 -2.65 25.27
CA VAL A 193 -4.41 -3.22 25.26
C VAL A 193 -4.33 -4.74 25.17
N SER A 194 -5.42 -5.39 25.56
CA SER A 194 -5.57 -6.85 25.53
C SER A 194 -6.97 -7.22 25.00
N PRO A 195 -7.18 -8.46 24.56
CA PRO A 195 -8.48 -8.90 24.04
C PRO A 195 -9.58 -8.97 25.11
N THR A 196 -9.23 -8.90 26.40
CA THR A 196 -10.21 -8.82 27.50
C THR A 196 -10.78 -7.41 27.69
N MET A 197 -10.12 -6.38 27.17
CA MET A 197 -10.55 -5.00 27.32
C MET A 197 -11.55 -4.60 26.23
N LYS A 198 -12.72 -4.04 26.60
CA LYS A 198 -13.75 -3.59 25.64
C LYS A 198 -13.26 -2.63 24.54
N VAL A 199 -12.14 -1.93 24.76
CA VAL A 199 -11.53 -1.02 23.76
C VAL A 199 -11.00 -1.74 22.51
N THR A 200 -10.81 -3.07 22.56
CA THR A 200 -10.38 -3.91 21.42
C THR A 200 -11.56 -4.63 20.75
N HIS A 201 -12.78 -4.44 21.25
CA HIS A 201 -13.95 -5.17 20.78
C HIS A 201 -14.66 -4.38 19.70
N PHE A 202 -14.80 -4.97 18.52
CA PHE A 202 -15.44 -4.35 17.37
C PHE A 202 -16.55 -5.25 16.82
N LEU A 203 -17.73 -4.65 16.61
CA LEU A 203 -18.87 -5.28 15.99
C LEU A 203 -18.92 -4.85 14.51
N PRO A 204 -18.78 -5.79 13.55
CA PRO A 204 -19.00 -5.47 12.14
C PRO A 204 -20.47 -5.14 11.87
N ARG A 205 -20.75 -3.94 11.37
CA ARG A 205 -22.09 -3.44 11.00
C ARG A 205 -22.15 -3.15 9.49
N LEU A 206 -23.35 -3.22 8.91
CA LEU A 206 -23.61 -2.77 7.53
C LEU A 206 -23.68 -1.23 7.47
#